data_AF-A0AAU6JD60-F1
#
_entry.id   AF-A0AAU6JD60-F1
#
_cell.length_a   1.000
_cell.length_b   1.000
_cell.length_c   1.000
_cell.angle_alpha   90.00
_cell.angle_beta   90.00
_cell.angle_gamma   90.00
#
_symmetry.space_group_name_H-M   'P 1'
#
loop_
_entity.id
_entity.type
_entity.pdbx_description
1 polymer ?
#
loop_
_entity_poly.entity_id
_entity_poly.type
_entity_poly.pdbx_seq_one_letter_code
_entity_poly.pdbx_strand_id
1 'polypeptide(L)'
;MTVAVMEAVVLDAMLTTTRTLDGFPRRFQCKIAQIAAWLWFLAALSDRAWQPDRATPRLVRAGQWYLNRWQQLIPNNSTLFIHYVRMMNMLSSPAALLHPALLLKILFQSRCLAPSHARPTPGPSPPPLPR
;
A
#
# COMPACT_ATOMS: atom_id res chain seq x y z
N MET A 1 -1.27 16.65 5.73
CA MET A 1 -2.27 17.66 5.34
C MET A 1 -3.42 17.09 4.51
N THR A 2 -3.22 16.05 3.69
CA THR A 2 -4.29 15.51 2.82
C THR A 2 -5.49 14.91 3.56
N VAL A 3 -5.28 14.30 4.73
CA VAL A 3 -6.37 13.76 5.56
C VAL A 3 -7.34 14.86 6.00
N ALA A 4 -6.83 15.99 6.51
CA ALA A 4 -7.67 17.12 6.93
C ALA A 4 -8.49 17.72 5.77
N VAL A 5 -7.89 17.80 4.57
CA VAL A 5 -8.60 18.26 3.37
C VAL A 5 -9.73 17.29 3.01
N MET A 6 -9.48 15.98 3.03
CA MET A 6 -10.54 14.99 2.79
C MET A 6 -11.64 15.02 3.85
N GLU A 7 -11.27 15.19 5.12
CA GLU A 7 -12.23 15.37 6.22
C GLU A 7 -13.13 16.57 5.95
N ALA A 8 -12.56 17.71 5.56
CA ALA A 8 -13.32 18.91 5.21
C ALA A 8 -14.26 18.68 4.01
N VAL A 9 -13.78 18.03 2.94
CA VAL A 9 -14.60 17.71 1.75
C VAL A 9 -15.74 16.75 2.08
N VAL A 10 -15.47 15.72 2.87
CA VAL A 10 -16.50 14.76 3.30
C VAL A 10 -17.51 15.41 4.24
N LEU A 11 -17.05 16.28 5.14
CA LEU A 11 -17.90 17.03 6.05
C LEU A 11 -18.85 17.94 5.28
N ASP A 12 -18.35 18.71 4.33
CA ASP A 12 -19.16 19.59 3.46
C ASP A 12 -20.24 18.81 2.69
N ALA A 13 -19.84 17.71 2.04
CA ALA A 13 -20.76 16.84 1.32
C ALA A 13 -21.85 16.22 2.23
N MET A 14 -21.51 15.90 3.48
CA MET A 14 -22.48 15.36 4.43
C MET A 14 -23.39 16.44 5.01
N LEU A 15 -22.88 17.65 5.27
CA LEU A 15 -23.69 18.76 5.78
C LEU A 15 -24.73 19.24 4.75
N THR A 16 -24.36 19.27 3.47
CA THR A 16 -25.26 19.69 2.37
C THR A 16 -26.43 18.74 2.14
N THR A 17 -26.31 17.46 2.50
CA THR A 17 -27.37 16.45 2.33
C THR A 17 -28.13 16.13 3.62
N THR A 18 -27.59 16.51 4.77
CA THR A 18 -28.16 16.13 6.07
C THR A 18 -29.25 17.12 6.51
N ARG A 19 -30.43 16.59 6.87
CA ARG A 19 -31.53 17.38 7.46
C ARG A 19 -31.52 17.41 8.99
N THR A 20 -30.79 16.48 9.63
CA THR A 20 -30.78 16.28 11.09
C THR A 20 -29.36 15.98 11.58
N LEU A 21 -28.92 16.62 12.66
CA LEU A 21 -27.58 16.36 13.22
C LEU A 21 -27.51 15.10 14.10
N ASP A 22 -28.63 14.42 14.32
CA ASP A 22 -28.70 13.22 15.15
C ASP A 22 -27.83 12.08 14.59
N GLY A 23 -26.85 11.66 15.39
CA GLY A 23 -25.88 10.63 15.01
C GLY A 23 -24.91 11.05 13.90
N PHE A 24 -24.93 12.33 13.47
CA PHE A 24 -24.04 12.87 12.44
C PHE A 24 -22.56 12.68 12.79
N PRO A 25 -22.07 13.00 14.01
CA PRO A 25 -20.66 12.84 14.34
C PRO A 25 -20.18 11.40 14.18
N ARG A 26 -20.99 10.43 14.62
CA ARG A 26 -20.66 9.01 14.50
C ARG A 26 -20.59 8.56 13.03
N ARG A 27 -21.57 8.96 12.21
CA ARG A 27 -21.60 8.62 10.77
C ARG A 27 -20.40 9.23 10.04
N PHE A 28 -20.09 10.49 10.33
CA PHE A 28 -18.92 11.17 9.78
C PHE A 28 -17.63 10.45 10.16
N GLN A 29 -17.41 10.19 11.44
CA GLN A 29 -16.21 9.50 11.93
C GLN A 29 -16.09 8.07 11.36
N CYS A 30 -17.18 7.33 11.24
CA CYS A 30 -17.16 6.01 10.57
C CYS A 30 -16.74 6.12 9.10
N LYS A 31 -17.21 7.15 8.38
CA LYS A 31 -16.89 7.35 6.96
C LYS A 31 -15.42 7.73 6.76
N ILE A 32 -14.89 8.62 7.60
CA ILE A 32 -13.46 8.96 7.61
C ILE A 32 -12.61 7.75 7.99
N ALA A 33 -13.00 7.00 9.01
CA ALA A 33 -12.32 5.78 9.41
C ALA A 33 -12.27 4.77 8.26
N GLN A 34 -13.34 4.61 7.47
CA GLN A 34 -13.33 3.73 6.29
C GLN A 34 -12.36 4.20 5.20
N ILE A 35 -12.31 5.51 4.94
CA ILE A 35 -11.39 6.10 3.95
C ILE A 35 -9.93 5.91 4.38
N ALA A 36 -9.64 6.10 5.66
CA ALA A 36 -8.29 6.00 6.21
C ALA A 36 -7.87 4.56 6.57
N ALA A 37 -8.82 3.65 6.78
CA ALA A 37 -8.57 2.30 7.30
C ALA A 37 -7.53 1.54 6.48
N TRP A 38 -7.61 1.64 5.14
CA TRP A 38 -6.67 0.93 4.28
C TRP A 38 -5.25 1.49 4.34
N LEU A 39 -5.10 2.82 4.41
CA LEU A 39 -3.79 3.45 4.57
C LEU A 39 -3.19 3.06 5.92
N TRP A 40 -3.99 3.12 6.99
CA TRP A 40 -3.60 2.67 8.32
C TRP A 40 -3.20 1.19 8.34
N PHE A 41 -3.97 0.34 7.64
CA PHE A 41 -3.65 -1.08 7.52
C PHE A 41 -2.30 -1.30 6.83
N LEU A 42 -2.02 -0.61 5.72
CA LEU A 42 -0.74 -0.73 5.02
C LEU A 42 0.44 -0.20 5.83
N ALA A 43 0.28 0.92 6.53
CA ALA A 43 1.32 1.44 7.43
C ALA A 43 1.62 0.45 8.58
N ALA A 44 0.57 -0.08 9.21
CA ALA A 44 0.73 -1.09 10.26
C ALA A 44 1.36 -2.39 9.73
N LEU A 45 1.11 -2.72 8.46
CA LEU A 45 1.68 -3.89 7.79
C LEU A 45 3.18 -3.72 7.51
N SER A 46 3.61 -2.53 7.09
CA SER A 46 5.04 -2.23 6.93
C SER A 46 5.78 -2.24 8.28
N ASP A 47 5.15 -1.73 9.34
CA ASP A 47 5.76 -1.73 10.68
C ASP A 47 5.97 -3.15 11.21
N ARG A 48 5.15 -4.11 10.76
CA ARG A 48 5.29 -5.51 11.15
C ARG A 48 6.56 -6.18 10.62
N ALA A 49 7.19 -5.63 9.58
CA ALA A 49 8.51 -6.12 9.13
C ALA A 49 9.56 -6.03 10.26
N TRP A 50 9.34 -5.17 11.25
CA TRP A 50 10.22 -4.96 12.40
C TRP A 50 9.88 -5.84 13.62
N GLN A 51 8.89 -6.72 13.53
CA GLN A 51 8.47 -7.65 14.61
C GLN A 51 8.47 -9.12 14.13
N PRO A 52 9.64 -9.72 13.88
CA PRO A 52 9.75 -11.05 13.27
C PRO A 52 9.19 -12.18 14.17
N ASP A 53 9.22 -12.03 15.50
CA ASP A 53 8.89 -13.10 16.45
C ASP A 53 7.39 -13.28 16.72
N ARG A 54 6.52 -12.52 16.07
CA ARG A 54 5.07 -12.55 16.35
C ARG A 54 4.33 -13.43 15.36
N ALA A 55 3.60 -14.43 15.87
CA ALA A 55 2.69 -15.26 15.09
C ALA A 55 1.80 -14.37 14.20
N THR A 56 1.91 -14.59 12.88
CA THR A 56 1.31 -13.70 11.89
C THR A 56 -0.02 -14.25 11.38
N PRO A 57 -1.15 -13.57 11.65
CA PRO A 57 -2.46 -13.98 11.15
C PRO A 57 -2.47 -14.12 9.63
N ARG A 58 -3.28 -15.04 9.10
CA ARG A 58 -3.33 -15.34 7.65
C ARG A 58 -3.60 -14.10 6.79
N LEU A 59 -4.52 -13.23 7.22
CA LEU A 59 -4.83 -11.95 6.56
C LEU A 59 -3.61 -11.03 6.47
N VAL A 60 -2.78 -11.00 7.52
CA VAL A 60 -1.57 -10.18 7.58
C VAL A 60 -0.50 -10.76 6.65
N ARG A 61 -0.35 -12.09 6.56
CA ARG A 61 0.55 -12.72 5.58
C ARG A 61 0.12 -12.43 4.15
N ALA A 62 -1.18 -12.46 3.86
CA ALA A 62 -1.72 -12.10 2.54
C ALA A 62 -1.46 -10.62 2.21
N GLY A 63 -1.63 -9.73 3.18
CA GLY A 63 -1.27 -8.32 3.04
C GLY A 63 0.23 -8.13 2.75
N GLN A 64 1.11 -8.78 3.52
CA GLN A 64 2.57 -8.70 3.33
C GLN A 64 2.98 -9.22 1.94
N TRP A 65 2.40 -10.33 1.51
CA TRP A 65 2.60 -10.85 0.16
C TRP A 65 2.20 -9.82 -0.90
N TYR A 66 1.04 -9.19 -0.74
CA TYR A 66 0.57 -8.15 -1.65
C TYR A 66 1.52 -6.95 -1.68
N LEU A 67 1.94 -6.43 -0.52
CA LEU A 67 2.86 -5.30 -0.43
C LEU A 67 4.21 -5.61 -1.11
N ASN A 68 4.77 -6.79 -0.87
CA ASN A 68 6.01 -7.24 -1.51
C ASN A 68 5.87 -7.32 -3.04
N ARG A 69 4.71 -7.80 -3.54
CA ARG A 69 4.44 -7.83 -4.99
C ARG A 69 4.35 -6.43 -5.58
N TRP A 70 3.72 -5.50 -4.89
CA TRP A 70 3.67 -4.10 -5.32
C TRP A 70 5.07 -3.48 -5.40
N GLN A 71 5.89 -3.68 -4.39
CA GLN A 71 7.27 -3.18 -4.37
C GLN A 71 8.12 -3.76 -5.51
N GLN A 72 7.88 -5.01 -5.93
CA GLN A 72 8.56 -5.62 -7.08
C GLN A 72 8.08 -5.07 -8.44
N LEU A 73 6.81 -4.67 -8.54
CA LEU A 73 6.20 -4.26 -9.81
C LEU A 73 6.31 -2.76 -10.08
N ILE A 74 6.34 -1.94 -9.02
CA ILE A 74 6.43 -0.47 -9.09
C ILE A 74 7.61 0.01 -9.97
N PRO A 75 8.84 -0.51 -9.81
CA PRO A 75 10.00 -0.02 -10.58
C PRO A 75 9.86 -0.19 -12.09
N ASN A 76 9.09 -1.20 -12.53
CA ASN A 76 8.96 -1.58 -13.93
C ASN A 76 7.66 -1.03 -14.58
N ASN A 77 6.83 -0.30 -13.83
CA ASN A 77 5.53 0.15 -14.31
C ASN A 77 5.15 1.53 -13.73
N SER A 78 5.41 2.58 -14.51
CA SER A 78 5.14 3.97 -14.15
C SER A 78 3.66 4.23 -13.84
N THR A 79 2.73 3.52 -14.51
CA THR A 79 1.30 3.64 -14.24
C THR A 79 0.95 3.11 -12.85
N LEU A 80 1.50 1.96 -12.46
CA LEU A 80 1.30 1.41 -11.11
C LEU A 80 1.92 2.31 -10.04
N PHE A 81 3.09 2.88 -10.31
CA PHE A 81 3.72 3.84 -9.41
C PHE A 81 2.85 5.09 -9.18
N ILE A 82 2.30 5.68 -10.24
CA ILE A 82 1.40 6.86 -10.12
C ILE A 82 0.14 6.51 -9.32
N HIS A 83 -0.46 5.34 -9.56
CA HIS A 83 -1.60 4.88 -8.78
C HIS A 83 -1.25 4.69 -7.30
N TYR A 84 -0.09 4.08 -7.03
CA TYR A 84 0.41 3.89 -5.68
C TYR A 84 0.62 5.23 -4.95
N VAL A 85 1.30 6.19 -5.58
CA VAL A 85 1.55 7.51 -4.99
C VAL A 85 0.25 8.29 -4.78
N ARG A 86 -0.67 8.27 -5.75
CA ARG A 86 -1.98 8.92 -5.61
C ARG A 86 -2.77 8.32 -4.46
N MET A 87 -2.74 7.01 -4.30
CA MET A 87 -3.46 6.33 -3.24
C MET A 87 -2.81 6.50 -1.86
N MET A 88 -1.47 6.47 -1.76
CA MET A 88 -0.74 6.82 -0.53
C MET A 88 -1.01 8.27 -0.10
N ASN A 89 -1.14 9.18 -1.06
CA ASN A 89 -1.53 10.56 -0.82
C ASN A 89 -3.05 10.75 -0.71
N MET A 90 -3.85 9.66 -0.68
CA MET A 90 -5.30 9.67 -0.58
C MET A 90 -6.02 10.55 -1.62
N LEU A 91 -5.38 10.74 -2.79
CA LEU A 91 -5.94 11.40 -3.97
C LEU A 91 -6.83 10.45 -4.79
N SER A 92 -6.90 9.17 -4.40
CA SER A 92 -7.72 8.15 -5.04
C SER A 92 -8.21 7.15 -4.01
N SER A 93 -9.43 6.65 -4.19
CA SER A 93 -10.04 5.70 -3.26
C SER A 93 -9.17 4.46 -3.06
N PRO A 94 -8.90 4.03 -1.81
CA PRO A 94 -8.18 2.80 -1.53
C PRO A 94 -8.92 1.55 -2.05
N ALA A 95 -10.23 1.64 -2.26
CA ALA A 95 -11.02 0.57 -2.89
C ALA A 95 -10.59 0.30 -4.35
N ALA A 96 -9.96 1.27 -5.02
CA ALA A 96 -9.42 1.08 -6.36
C ALA A 96 -8.24 0.09 -6.40
N LEU A 97 -7.57 -0.19 -5.28
CA LEU A 97 -6.47 -1.17 -5.21
C LEU A 97 -6.93 -2.59 -4.86
N LEU A 98 -8.07 -2.71 -4.18
CA LEU A 98 -8.76 -3.98 -3.98
C LEU A 98 -9.57 -4.39 -5.22
N HIS A 99 -9.55 -3.60 -6.30
CA HIS A 99 -10.24 -3.96 -7.52
C HIS A 99 -9.66 -5.27 -8.07
N PRO A 100 -10.48 -6.31 -8.28
CA PRO A 100 -10.03 -7.62 -8.73
C PRO A 100 -9.25 -7.55 -10.05
N ALA A 101 -9.48 -6.53 -10.89
CA ALA A 101 -8.73 -6.29 -12.12
C ALA A 101 -7.23 -5.99 -11.89
N LEU A 102 -6.87 -5.22 -10.85
CA LEU A 102 -5.47 -4.96 -10.50
C LEU A 102 -4.84 -6.18 -9.82
N LEU A 103 -5.58 -6.87 -8.96
CA LEU A 103 -5.16 -8.15 -8.38
C LEU A 103 -4.87 -9.19 -9.46
N LEU A 104 -5.76 -9.34 -10.45
CA LEU A 104 -5.58 -10.21 -11.61
C LEU A 104 -4.36 -9.79 -12.43
N LYS A 105 -4.15 -8.49 -12.66
CA LYS A 105 -2.96 -8.00 -13.38
C LYS A 105 -1.66 -8.36 -12.65
N ILE A 106 -1.62 -8.20 -11.33
CA ILE A 106 -0.47 -8.60 -10.48
C ILE A 106 -0.27 -10.13 -10.50
N LEU A 107 -1.36 -10.90 -10.47
CA LEU A 107 -1.37 -12.37 -10.56
C LEU A 107 -0.91 -12.90 -11.92
N PHE A 108 -1.22 -12.21 -13.03
CA PHE A 108 -0.89 -12.67 -14.38
C PHE A 108 0.44 -12.12 -14.92
N GLN A 109 0.90 -10.93 -14.49
CA GLN A 109 2.20 -10.38 -14.92
C GLN A 109 3.40 -11.10 -14.27
N SER A 110 3.16 -11.85 -13.19
CA SER A 110 4.19 -12.59 -12.45
C SER A 110 4.66 -13.88 -13.16
N ARG A 111 4.08 -14.23 -14.32
CA ARG A 111 4.56 -15.36 -15.14
C ARG A 111 5.71 -15.01 -16.10
N CYS A 112 6.02 -13.74 -16.32
CA CYS A 112 7.09 -13.32 -17.24
C CYS A 112 8.37 -12.80 -16.56
N LEU A 113 8.31 -12.41 -15.29
CA LEU A 113 9.50 -12.00 -14.54
C LEU A 113 10.13 -13.23 -13.88
N ALA A 114 10.79 -14.04 -14.71
CA ALA A 114 11.83 -14.93 -14.21
C ALA A 114 12.90 -14.05 -13.54
N PRO A 115 13.36 -14.38 -12.31
CA PRO A 115 14.41 -13.62 -11.67
C PRO A 115 15.69 -13.85 -12.48
N SER A 116 16.13 -12.84 -13.23
CA SER A 116 17.52 -12.79 -13.67
C SER A 116 18.33 -12.49 -12.42
N HIS A 117 18.74 -13.54 -11.71
CA HIS A 117 19.88 -13.46 -10.80
C HIS A 117 21.08 -13.09 -11.67
N ALA A 118 21.37 -11.79 -11.76
CA ALA A 118 22.68 -11.33 -12.14
C ALA A 118 23.65 -11.97 -11.15
N ARG A 119 24.36 -13.00 -11.62
CA ARG A 119 25.43 -13.68 -10.88
C ARG A 119 26.41 -12.57 -10.46
N PRO A 120 26.71 -12.38 -9.16
CA PRO A 120 27.74 -11.43 -8.76
C PRO A 120 29.05 -11.86 -9.43
N THR A 121 29.61 -10.97 -10.25
CA THR A 121 30.94 -11.17 -10.81
C THR A 121 31.92 -11.25 -9.63
N PRO A 122 32.76 -12.31 -9.54
CA PRO A 122 33.77 -12.37 -8.51
C PRO A 122 34.68 -11.15 -8.68
N GLY A 123 34.71 -10.29 -7.66
CA GLY A 123 35.60 -9.14 -7.62
C GLY A 123 37.08 -9.58 -7.69
N PRO A 124 37.98 -8.71 -8.17
CA PRO A 124 39.39 -9.04 -8.29
C PRO A 124 39.97 -9.42 -6.92
N SER A 125 40.68 -10.54 -6.88
CA SER A 125 41.35 -11.06 -5.69
C SER A 125 42.37 -10.05 -5.12
N PRO A 126 42.44 -9.90 -3.78
CA PRO A 126 43.34 -8.94 -3.15
C PRO A 126 44.82 -9.31 -3.38
N PRO A 127 45.72 -8.31 -3.48
CA PRO A 127 47.15 -8.55 -3.68
C PRO A 127 47.79 -9.21 -2.46
N PRO A 128 48.82 -10.06 -2.64
CA PRO A 128 49.50 -10.73 -1.54
C PRO A 128 50.26 -9.74 -0.65
N LEU A 129 50.15 -9.93 0.66
CA LEU A 129 50.84 -9.12 1.68
C LEU A 129 52.35 -9.35 1.64
N PRO A 130 53.18 -8.30 1.83
CA PRO A 130 54.62 -8.44 1.99
C PRO A 130 54.96 -9.12 3.33
N ARG A 131 55.97 -10.00 3.30
CA ARG A 131 56.52 -10.72 4.47
C ARG A 131 57.36 -9.83 5.36
#